data_AF-A0A422QD19-F1
#
_entry.id   AF-A0A422QD19-F1
#
_cell.length_a   1.000
_cell.length_b   1.000
_cell.length_c   1.000
_cell.angle_alpha   90.00
_cell.angle_beta   90.00
_cell.angle_gamma   90.00
#
_symmetry.space_group_name_H-M   'P 1'
#
loop_
_entity.id
_entity.type
_entity.pdbx_description
1 polymer ?
#
loop_
_entity_poly.entity_id
_entity_poly.type
_entity_poly.pdbx_seq_one_letter_code
_entity_poly.pdbx_strand_id
1 'polypeptide(L)' 'MPVDQLDRALAARAADHEEATPAPLAENIAAEPRTAAAKCPECGARALHKVDGCARCAECHYIGSCG' A
#
# COMPACT_ATOMS: atom_id res chain seq x y z
N MET A 1 -6.04 -19.08 -27.30
CA MET A 1 -5.65 -19.78 -26.07
C MET A 1 -6.92 -20.39 -25.47
N PRO A 2 -7.08 -21.72 -25.44
CA PRO A 2 -8.24 -22.36 -24.82
C PRO A 2 -8.26 -22.11 -23.31
N VAL A 3 -9.45 -21.88 -22.75
CA VAL A 3 -9.66 -21.57 -21.32
C VAL A 3 -9.19 -22.70 -20.41
N ASP A 4 -9.18 -23.95 -20.89
CA ASP A 4 -8.66 -25.11 -20.18
C ASP A 4 -7.17 -25.00 -19.82
N GLN A 5 -6.37 -24.32 -20.65
CA GLN A 5 -4.96 -24.06 -20.32
C GLN A 5 -4.81 -23.01 -19.23
N LEU A 6 -5.68 -21.99 -19.22
CA LEU A 6 -5.66 -20.93 -18.22
C LEU A 6 -6.09 -21.45 -16.85
N ASP A 7 -7.13 -22.30 -16.82
CA ASP A 7 -7.63 -22.93 -15.60
C ASP A 7 -6.55 -23.82 -14.96
N ARG A 8 -5.89 -24.65 -15.78
CA ARG A 8 -4.74 -25.47 -15.33
C ARG A 8 -3.58 -24.62 -14.81
N ALA A 9 -3.30 -23.48 -15.44
CA ALA A 9 -2.23 -22.58 -14.97
C ALA A 9 -2.57 -21.91 -13.63
N LEU A 10 -3.84 -21.53 -13.40
CA LEU A 10 -4.27 -20.95 -12.13
C LEU A 10 -4.21 -21.98 -11.00
N ALA A 11 -4.68 -23.21 -11.25
CA ALA A 11 -4.60 -24.31 -10.29
C ALA A 11 -3.14 -24.64 -9.90
N ALA A 12 -2.23 -24.66 -10.88
CA ALA A 12 -0.81 -24.89 -10.62
C ALA A 12 -0.18 -23.78 -9.73
N ARG A 13 -0.55 -22.51 -9.96
CA ARG A 13 -0.07 -21.40 -9.12
C ARG A 13 -0.67 -21.40 -7.72
N ALA A 14 -1.91 -21.87 -7.57
CA ALA A 14 -2.55 -22.02 -6.27
C ALA A 14 -1.91 -23.13 -5.43
N ALA A 15 -1.55 -24.26 -6.04
CA ALA A 15 -0.83 -25.34 -5.36
C ALA A 15 0.57 -24.91 -4.89
N ASP A 16 1.31 -24.15 -5.70
CA ASP A 16 2.60 -23.55 -5.33
C ASP A 16 2.49 -22.60 -4.13
N HIS A 17 1.33 -21.95 -3.97
CA HIS A 17 1.00 -21.09 -2.83
C HIS A 17 0.57 -21.86 -1.57
N GLU A 18 0.12 -23.12 -1.70
CA GLU A 18 -0.37 -23.93 -0.59
C GLU A 18 0.76 -24.72 0.09
N GLU A 19 1.75 -25.20 -0.70
CA GLU A 19 2.93 -25.88 -0.15
C GLU A 19 3.97 -24.91 0.42
N ALA A 20 3.87 -23.63 0.05
CA ALA A 20 4.43 -22.53 0.81
C ALA A 20 3.47 -22.20 1.96
N THR A 21 3.55 -22.93 3.08
CA THR A 21 3.03 -22.40 4.35
C THR A 21 3.53 -20.95 4.44
N PRO A 22 2.66 -19.93 4.44
CA PRO A 22 3.14 -18.58 4.62
C PRO A 22 3.66 -18.54 6.06
N ALA A 23 4.98 -18.64 6.23
CA ALA A 23 5.62 -17.89 7.29
C ALA A 23 5.00 -16.50 7.21
N PRO A 24 4.43 -15.98 8.31
CA PRO A 24 3.70 -14.74 8.25
C PRO A 24 4.65 -13.73 7.62
N LEU A 25 4.29 -13.23 6.44
CA LEU A 25 4.97 -12.10 5.83
C LEU A 25 4.59 -10.88 6.67
N ALA A 26 5.09 -10.87 7.91
CA ALA A 26 4.97 -9.82 8.91
C ALA A 26 6.24 -8.96 8.96
N GLU A 27 7.27 -9.27 8.17
CA GLU A 27 8.51 -8.48 8.18
C GLU A 27 8.71 -7.80 6.84
N ASN A 28 8.10 -6.61 6.72
CA ASN A 28 8.49 -5.41 5.96
C ASN A 28 7.29 -4.56 5.48
N ILE A 29 6.07 -4.86 5.94
CA ILE A 29 5.21 -3.74 6.33
C ILE A 29 5.61 -3.48 7.77
N ALA A 30 6.76 -2.82 7.95
CA ALA A 30 6.95 -2.08 9.16
C ALA A 30 5.63 -1.33 9.36
N ALA A 31 5.00 -1.54 10.51
CA ALA A 31 4.32 -0.45 11.15
C ALA A 31 5.37 0.65 11.43
N GLU A 32 6.01 1.17 10.37
CA GLU A 32 6.25 2.58 10.22
C GLU A 32 4.96 3.17 10.76
N PRO A 33 5.02 4.05 11.78
CA PRO A 33 3.82 4.70 12.22
C PRO A 33 3.16 5.17 10.93
N ARG A 34 1.99 4.60 10.59
CA ARG A 34 1.08 5.20 9.64
C ARG A 34 0.80 6.51 10.33
N THR A 35 1.70 7.47 10.11
CA THR A 35 1.72 8.79 10.71
C THR A 35 0.39 9.28 10.24
N ALA A 36 -0.59 9.18 11.14
CA ALA A 36 -1.99 9.12 10.76
C ALA A 36 -2.20 10.34 9.90
N ALA A 37 -2.41 10.12 8.60
CA ALA A 37 -2.18 11.15 7.60
C ALA A 37 -2.94 12.38 8.08
N ALA A 38 -2.20 13.44 8.37
CA ALA A 38 -2.73 14.52 9.16
C ALA A 38 -3.91 15.13 8.38
N LYS A 39 -4.87 15.69 9.12
CA LYS A 39 -6.00 16.33 8.46
C LYS A 39 -5.46 17.53 7.68
N CYS A 40 -5.67 17.54 6.37
CA CYS A 40 -5.32 18.68 5.54
C CYS A 40 -6.22 19.88 5.89
N PRO A 41 -5.68 21.09 6.13
CA PRO A 41 -6.48 22.26 6.45
C PRO A 41 -7.28 22.80 5.25
N GLU A 42 -6.83 22.53 4.02
CA GLU A 42 -7.49 23.01 2.80
C GLU A 42 -8.70 22.18 2.41
N CYS A 43 -8.56 20.85 2.39
CA CYS A 43 -9.60 19.93 1.91
C CYS A 43 -10.22 19.05 3.00
N GLY A 44 -9.65 19.05 4.21
CA GLY A 44 -10.13 18.23 5.33
C GLY A 44 -9.83 16.74 5.23
N ALA A 45 -9.23 16.26 4.15
CA ALA A 45 -8.86 14.86 3.97
C ALA A 45 -7.72 14.47 4.94
N ARG A 46 -7.79 13.26 5.50
CA ARG A 46 -6.67 12.63 6.23
C ARG A 46 -5.72 11.98 5.21
N ALA A 47 -5.09 12.83 4.42
CA ALA A 47 -4.17 12.45 3.35
C ALA A 47 -2.94 13.38 3.30
N LEU A 48 -2.63 14.09 4.41
CA LEU A 48 -1.43 14.91 4.53
C LEU A 48 -0.27 14.06 5.05
N HIS A 49 0.81 13.97 4.27
CA HIS A 49 2.00 13.17 4.55
C HIS A 49 3.25 14.06 4.53
N LYS A 50 4.28 13.72 5.31
CA LYS A 50 5.54 14.47 5.27
C LYS A 50 6.48 13.82 4.23
N VAL A 51 6.83 14.57 3.20
CA VAL A 51 7.65 14.14 2.06
C VAL A 51 8.77 15.15 1.92
N ASP A 52 10.03 14.69 1.96
CA ASP A 52 11.23 15.52 1.80
C ASP A 52 11.31 16.73 2.76
N GLY A 53 10.73 16.61 3.97
CA GLY A 53 10.69 17.69 4.97
C GLY A 53 9.46 18.61 4.87
N CYS A 54 8.68 18.51 3.80
CA CYS A 54 7.45 19.27 3.56
C CYS A 54 6.19 18.46 3.89
N ALA A 55 5.15 19.11 4.42
CA ALA A 55 3.84 18.48 4.52
C ALA A 55 3.12 18.56 3.17
N ARG A 56 2.76 17.43 2.56
CA ARG A 56 2.08 17.36 1.26
C ARG A 56 0.79 16.54 1.34
N CYS A 57 -0.30 17.08 0.81
CA CYS A 57 -1.56 16.36 0.69
C CYS A 57 -1.61 15.52 -0.60
N ALA A 58 -1.99 14.25 -0.51
CA ALA A 58 -2.16 13.40 -1.69
C ALA A 58 -3.47 13.68 -2.46
N GLU A 59 -4.46 14.30 -1.81
CA GLU A 59 -5.78 14.54 -2.39
C GLU A 59 -5.84 15.85 -3.18
N CYS A 60 -5.55 16.98 -2.52
CA CYS A 60 -5.61 18.30 -3.15
C CYS A 60 -4.23 18.84 -3.56
N HIS A 61 -3.16 18.05 -3.39
CA HIS A 61 -1.78 18.44 -3.70
C HIS A 61 -1.26 19.66 -2.93
N TYR A 62 -1.93 20.05 -1.83
CA TYR A 62 -1.51 21.14 -0.96
C TYR A 62 -0.12 20.87 -0.35
N ILE A 63 0.70 21.92 -0.26
CA ILE A 63 2.03 21.92 0.36
C ILE A 63 2.00 22.87 1.57
N GLY A 64 2.15 22.32 2.77
CA GLY A 64 2.27 23.07 4.03
C GLY A 64 3.71 23.47 4.34
N SER A 65 3.99 23.86 5.59
CA SER A 65 5.34 24.27 5.99
C SER A 65 6.37 23.17 5.74
N CYS A 66 7.35 23.51 4.91
CA CYS A 66 8.62 22.80 4.78
C CYS A 66 9.55 23.30 5.89
N GLY A 67 9.98 22.39 6.75
CA GLY A 67 10.91 22.67 7.85
C GLY A 67 12.32 22.23 7.50
#